data_AF-A0A940XYK4-F1
#
_entry.id   AF-A0A940XYK4-F1
#
_cell.length_a   1.000
_cell.length_b   1.000
_cell.length_c   1.000
_cell.angle_alpha   90.00
_cell.angle_beta   90.00
_cell.angle_gamma   90.00
#
_symmetry.space_group_name_H-M   'P 1'
#
loop_
_entity.id
_entity.type
_entity.pdbx_description
1 polymer ?
#
loop_
_entity_poly.entity_id
_entity_poly.type
_entity_poly.pdbx_seq_one_letter_code
_entity_poly.pdbx_strand_id
1 'polypeptide(L)'
;MSETLEITTLRPAAGHTADDFVKANADIDAYLRRQPGFLWRRIVGTDDGRIIDIVAYDSLPHARAGAAGITGEMADSPVHATIDHDSVDWQLTTALHRSA
;
A
#
# COMPACT_ATOMS: atom_id res chain seq x y z
N MET A 1 5.12 -2.46 -21.00
CA MET A 1 6.00 -1.81 -20.00
C MET A 1 5.90 -2.62 -18.72
N SER A 2 7.00 -2.80 -18.00
CA SER A 2 6.99 -3.48 -16.70
C SER A 2 6.41 -2.57 -15.64
N GLU A 3 5.34 -3.00 -14.97
CA GLU A 3 4.73 -2.26 -13.86
C GLU A 3 5.74 -2.12 -12.71
N THR A 4 5.76 -0.97 -12.04
CA THR A 4 6.45 -0.82 -10.75
C THR A 4 5.46 -1.11 -9.64
N LEU A 5 5.85 -1.93 -8.67
CA LEU A 5 5.03 -2.29 -7.52
C LEU A 5 5.65 -1.67 -6.26
N GLU A 6 4.83 -0.92 -5.55
CA GLU A 6 5.03 -0.64 -4.14
C GLU A 6 4.39 -1.78 -3.34
N ILE A 7 5.16 -2.44 -2.49
CA ILE A 7 4.69 -3.56 -1.67
C ILE A 7 5.00 -3.25 -0.22
N THR A 8 3.95 -3.19 0.59
CA THR A 8 4.02 -2.98 2.04
C THR A 8 3.49 -4.22 2.73
N THR A 9 4.35 -4.90 3.49
CA THR A 9 3.95 -6.00 4.38
C THR A 9 3.90 -5.48 5.80
N LEU A 10 2.82 -5.78 6.53
CA LEU A 10 2.64 -5.31 7.90
C LEU A 10 1.73 -6.25 8.71
N ARG A 11 1.64 -5.99 10.01
CA ARG A 11 0.66 -6.58 10.91
C ARG A 11 -0.31 -5.50 11.43
N PRO A 12 -1.57 -5.85 11.70
CA PRO A 12 -2.47 -4.96 12.44
C PRO A 12 -1.89 -4.58 13.81
N ALA A 13 -2.16 -3.37 14.27
CA ALA A 13 -1.88 -2.97 15.64
C ALA A 13 -2.68 -3.84 16.63
N ALA A 14 -2.25 -3.88 17.90
CA ALA A 14 -2.96 -4.62 18.93
C ALA A 14 -4.43 -4.18 19.03
N GLY A 15 -5.36 -5.14 18.93
CA GLY A 15 -6.80 -4.87 18.95
C GLY A 15 -7.42 -4.51 17.59
N HIS A 16 -6.62 -4.42 16.52
CA HIS A 16 -7.09 -4.19 15.16
C HIS A 16 -7.05 -5.47 14.32
N THR A 17 -7.87 -5.50 13.27
CA THR A 17 -7.95 -6.57 12.29
C THR A 17 -7.59 -6.09 10.89
N ALA A 18 -7.42 -7.02 9.94
CA ALA A 18 -7.25 -6.67 8.53
C ALA A 18 -8.45 -5.90 7.96
N ASP A 19 -9.66 -6.20 8.43
CA ASP A 19 -10.86 -5.46 8.04
C ASP A 19 -10.83 -4.00 8.54
N ASP A 20 -10.28 -3.76 9.73
CA ASP A 20 -10.13 -2.40 10.26
C ASP A 20 -9.11 -1.60 9.43
N PHE A 21 -8.00 -2.24 9.04
CA PHE A 21 -7.04 -1.64 8.11
C PHE A 21 -7.70 -1.30 6.77
N VAL A 22 -8.45 -2.22 6.16
CA VAL A 22 -9.14 -1.98 4.88
C VAL A 22 -10.15 -0.83 4.99
N LYS A 23 -10.94 -0.76 6.08
CA LYS A 23 -11.90 0.33 6.31
C LYS A 23 -11.19 1.68 6.51
N ALA A 24 -10.08 1.70 7.21
CA ALA A 24 -9.30 2.92 7.48
C ALA A 24 -8.60 3.48 6.24
N ASN A 25 -8.49 2.71 5.15
CA ASN A 25 -7.81 3.10 3.92
C ASN A 25 -8.67 3.93 2.94
N ALA A 26 -9.90 4.32 3.30
CA ALA A 26 -10.81 5.00 2.37
C ALA A 26 -10.26 6.30 1.78
N ASP A 27 -9.50 7.07 2.56
CA ASP A 27 -8.85 8.30 2.13
C ASP A 27 -7.57 8.03 1.30
N ILE A 28 -6.77 7.03 1.68
CA ILE A 28 -5.63 6.53 0.91
C ILE A 28 -6.08 6.08 -0.48
N ASP A 29 -7.19 5.35 -0.57
CA ASP A 29 -7.78 4.92 -1.85
C ASP A 29 -8.16 6.11 -2.72
N ALA A 30 -8.78 7.13 -2.14
CA ALA A 30 -9.13 8.35 -2.86
C ALA A 30 -7.89 9.12 -3.31
N TYR A 31 -6.85 9.16 -2.49
CA TYR A 31 -5.55 9.78 -2.81
C TYR A 31 -4.87 9.05 -3.97
N LEU A 32 -4.70 7.73 -3.87
CA LEU A 32 -3.98 6.91 -4.85
C LEU A 32 -4.61 6.97 -6.23
N ARG A 33 -5.95 6.95 -6.33
CA ARG A 33 -6.66 7.07 -7.62
C ARG A 33 -6.40 8.40 -8.35
N ARG A 34 -5.90 9.43 -7.65
CA ARG A 34 -5.54 10.73 -8.25
C ARG A 34 -4.06 10.82 -8.61
N GLN A 35 -3.23 9.87 -8.18
CA GLN A 35 -1.80 9.93 -8.44
C GLN A 35 -1.50 9.61 -9.91
N PRO A 36 -0.61 10.39 -10.56
CA PRO A 36 -0.11 10.05 -11.88
C PRO A 36 0.44 8.62 -11.92
N GLY A 37 0.12 7.88 -12.97
CA GLY A 37 0.62 6.54 -13.19
C GLY A 37 0.04 5.44 -12.30
N PHE A 38 -0.90 5.72 -11.38
CA PHE A 38 -1.61 4.68 -10.63
C PHE A 38 -2.36 3.74 -11.57
N LEU A 39 -2.16 2.42 -11.40
CA LEU A 39 -2.80 1.39 -12.21
C LEU A 39 -3.85 0.63 -11.42
N TRP A 40 -3.47 0.08 -10.26
CA TRP A 40 -4.35 -0.69 -9.40
C TRP A 40 -3.73 -0.83 -8.00
N ARG A 41 -4.58 -1.20 -7.02
CA ARG A 41 -4.17 -1.57 -5.67
C ARG A 41 -4.83 -2.89 -5.27
N ARG A 42 -4.12 -3.69 -4.48
CA ARG A 42 -4.66 -4.90 -3.84
C ARG A 42 -4.13 -5.01 -2.41
N ILE A 43 -5.05 -5.21 -1.48
CA ILE A 43 -4.74 -5.54 -0.08
C ILE A 43 -5.09 -7.02 0.10
N VAL A 44 -4.12 -7.82 0.53
CA VAL A 44 -4.31 -9.26 0.75
C VAL A 44 -3.94 -9.64 2.18
N GLY A 45 -4.72 -10.54 2.77
CA GLY A 45 -4.39 -11.19 4.03
C GLY A 45 -3.62 -12.48 3.80
N THR A 46 -2.76 -12.84 4.74
CA THR A 46 -2.03 -14.11 4.76
C THR A 46 -2.49 -14.97 5.95
N ASP A 47 -2.29 -16.28 5.87
CA ASP A 47 -2.67 -17.22 6.94
C ASP A 47 -1.93 -16.96 8.26
N ASP A 48 -0.75 -16.32 8.21
CA ASP A 48 0.03 -15.94 9.39
C ASP A 48 -0.38 -14.59 10.00
N GLY A 49 -1.46 -13.99 9.50
CA GLY A 49 -2.04 -12.75 9.99
C GLY A 49 -1.34 -11.47 9.51
N ARG A 50 -0.39 -11.55 8.57
CA ARG A 50 0.13 -10.35 7.89
C ARG A 50 -0.85 -9.85 6.84
N ILE A 51 -0.79 -8.55 6.60
CA ILE A 51 -1.40 -7.84 5.48
C ILE A 51 -0.30 -7.50 4.49
N ILE A 52 -0.56 -7.71 3.20
CA ILE A 52 0.29 -7.24 2.12
C ILE A 52 -0.54 -6.27 1.28
N ASP A 53 -0.13 -5.01 1.26
CA ASP A 53 -0.69 -3.97 0.42
C ASP A 53 0.22 -3.74 -0.79
N ILE A 54 -0.37 -3.84 -1.99
CA ILE A 54 0.34 -3.78 -3.26
C ILE A 54 -0.28 -2.67 -4.08
N VAL A 55 0.53 -1.67 -4.43
CA VAL A 55 0.13 -0.59 -5.34
C VAL A 55 0.98 -0.65 -6.61
N ALA A 56 0.32 -0.74 -7.75
CA ALA A 56 0.97 -0.79 -9.04
C ALA A 56 0.94 0.57 -9.74
N TYR A 57 2.07 0.92 -10.32
CA TYR A 57 2.28 2.14 -11.09
C TYR A 57 2.90 1.82 -12.45
N ASP A 58 2.71 2.73 -13.41
CA ASP A 58 3.30 2.62 -14.75
C ASP A 58 4.83 2.78 -14.78
N SER A 59 5.42 3.38 -13.74
CA SER A 59 6.83 3.77 -13.69
C SER A 59 7.34 4.00 -12.27
N LEU A 60 8.66 3.86 -12.10
CA LEU A 60 9.33 4.07 -10.81
C LEU A 60 9.21 5.50 -10.26
N PRO A 61 9.31 6.58 -11.08
CA PRO A 61 9.09 7.94 -10.58
C PRO A 61 7.69 8.15 -10.01
N HIS A 62 6.65 7.66 -10.69
CA HIS A 62 5.28 7.74 -10.19
C HIS A 62 5.08 6.93 -8.90
N ALA A 63 5.65 5.72 -8.83
CA ALA A 63 5.59 4.92 -7.60
C ALA A 63 6.25 5.60 -6.41
N ARG A 64 7.44 6.20 -6.60
CA ARG A 64 8.12 6.96 -5.54
C ARG A 64 7.32 8.17 -5.07
N ALA A 65 6.70 8.90 -6.00
CA ALA A 65 5.89 10.07 -5.68
C ALA A 65 4.62 9.69 -4.89
N GLY A 66 3.90 8.66 -5.34
CA GLY A 66 2.71 8.15 -4.66
C GLY A 66 3.01 7.64 -3.25
N ALA A 67 4.06 6.84 -3.09
CA ALA A 67 4.50 6.33 -1.80
C ALA A 67 4.90 7.44 -0.82
N ALA A 68 5.68 8.44 -1.30
CA ALA A 68 6.12 9.56 -0.47
C ALA A 68 4.94 10.37 0.07
N GLY A 69 3.91 10.59 -0.74
CA GLY A 69 2.72 11.32 -0.31
C GLY A 69 1.86 10.57 0.72
N ILE A 70 1.91 9.24 0.78
CA ILE A 70 1.26 8.48 1.86
C ILE A 70 1.89 8.83 3.22
N THR A 71 3.23 8.83 3.29
CA THR A 71 3.95 9.16 4.54
C THR A 71 3.98 10.66 4.86
N GLY A 72 3.70 11.52 3.88
CA GLY A 72 3.74 12.97 4.02
C GLY A 72 2.34 13.59 4.10
N GLU A 73 1.68 13.73 2.95
CA GLU A 73 0.37 14.37 2.82
C GLU A 73 -0.74 13.62 3.57
N MET A 74 -0.60 12.29 3.67
CA MET A 74 -1.59 11.43 4.33
C MET A 74 -1.14 10.96 5.72
N ALA A 75 -0.15 11.62 6.35
CA ALA A 75 0.35 11.24 7.67
C ALA A 75 -0.74 11.19 8.76
N ASP A 76 -1.77 12.04 8.64
CA ASP A 76 -2.92 12.08 9.56
C ASP A 76 -4.02 11.06 9.21
N SER A 77 -3.82 10.22 8.18
CA SER A 77 -4.78 9.18 7.80
C SER A 77 -4.96 8.18 8.94
N PRO A 78 -6.22 7.77 9.24
CA PRO A 78 -6.51 6.83 10.31
C PRO A 78 -5.86 5.45 10.09
N VAL A 79 -5.42 5.14 8.86
CA VAL A 79 -4.71 3.89 8.55
C VAL A 79 -3.49 3.69 9.44
N HIS A 80 -2.75 4.75 9.77
CA HIS A 80 -1.53 4.67 10.57
C HIS A 80 -1.81 4.17 11.99
N ALA A 81 -2.99 4.46 12.55
CA ALA A 81 -3.37 3.94 13.86
C ALA A 81 -3.74 2.44 13.84
N THR A 82 -3.98 1.85 12.67
CA THR A 82 -4.43 0.45 12.54
C THR A 82 -3.28 -0.55 12.36
N ILE A 83 -2.03 -0.08 12.27
CA ILE A 83 -0.87 -0.92 11.96
C ILE A 83 0.15 -0.94 13.09
N ASP A 84 0.81 -2.08 13.26
CA ASP A 84 2.02 -2.16 14.06
C ASP A 84 3.19 -1.61 13.23
N HIS A 85 3.64 -0.39 13.54
CA HIS A 85 4.68 0.30 12.80
C HIS A 85 6.02 -0.45 12.79
N ASP A 86 6.33 -1.23 13.83
CA ASP A 86 7.57 -2.00 13.92
C ASP A 86 7.56 -3.22 12.97
N SER A 87 6.37 -3.62 12.50
CA SER A 87 6.19 -4.73 11.58
C SER A 87 6.25 -4.36 10.10
N VAL A 88 6.30 -3.06 9.79
CA VAL A 88 6.22 -2.55 8.41
C VAL A 88 7.52 -2.87 7.66
N ASP A 89 7.40 -3.67 6.62
CA ASP A 89 8.43 -3.90 5.60
C ASP A 89 7.94 -3.34 4.27
N TRP A 90 8.68 -2.38 3.72
CA TRP A 90 8.30 -1.64 2.53
C TRP A 90 9.34 -1.77 1.44
N GLN A 91 8.88 -1.99 0.21
CA GLN A 91 9.77 -2.07 -0.95
C GLN A 91 9.13 -1.51 -2.22
N LEU A 92 9.98 -0.99 -3.10
CA LEU A 92 9.66 -0.73 -4.51
C LEU A 92 10.36 -1.76 -5.39
N THR A 93 9.60 -2.40 -6.25
CA THR A 93 10.09 -3.44 -7.16
C THR A 93 9.47 -3.30 -8.54
N THR A 94 9.98 -4.07 -9.50
CA THR A 94 9.50 -4.08 -10.89
C THR A 94 8.93 -5.46 -11.22
N ALA A 95 7.72 -5.50 -11.78
CA ALA A 95 7.11 -6.73 -12.25
C ALA A 95 7.90 -7.28 -13.45
N LEU A 96 8.42 -8.51 -13.31
CA LEU A 96 9.23 -9.17 -14.34
C LEU A 96 8.37 -9.91 -15.39
N HIS A 97 7.19 -10.36 -15.00
CA HIS A 97 6.28 -11.10 -15.85
C HIS A 97 4.82 -10.76 -15.53
N ARG A 98 3.98 -10.72 -16.56
CA ARG A 98 2.53 -10.58 -16.45
C ARG A 98 1.89 -11.55 -17.44
N SER A 99 1.14 -12.51 -16.93
CA SER A 99 0.24 -13.33 -17.75
C SER A 99 -1.09 -12.60 -17.92
N ALA A 100 -1.67 -12.69 -19.12
CA ALA A 100 -3.00 -12.16 -19.43
C ALA A 100 -4.10 -13.00 -18.77
#